data_AF-A0A6L5G2Y6-F1
#
_entry.id   AF-A0A6L5G2Y6-F1
#
_cell.length_a   1.000
_cell.length_b   1.000
_cell.length_c   1.000
_cell.angle_alpha   90.00
_cell.angle_beta   90.00
_cell.angle_gamma   90.00
#
_symmetry.space_group_name_H-M   'P 1'
#
loop_
_entity.id
_entity.type
_entity.pdbx_description
1 polymer ?
#
loop_
_entity_poly.entity_id
_entity_poly.type
_entity_poly.pdbx_seq_one_letter_code
_entity_poly.pdbx_strand_id
1 'polypeptide(L)'
;MTDKRIELGIDFGTSHTIAMLGSEGGPGRPLIFEGSPLLPSAVFADGSELIVGRAALQQGRRRPAALEPHPKRWIDADAMLLGGREVAVPDAIAAVLGRVRAEAKRVAGVPVSVTVTVPATWGPTRRLVITDAAERAGLGAVRLLPEPVAAAAYFLHRLGHRIGEGQTVVVYDLGAGTFDATVVERRDGGFTVLAQDGRDDLGGLDIDAAIADHLRLQHPDEAGEDGQGRHRQELQEEIRLAKESLSTYSHAAVTLPASNRESHLTRGELDDLARPLLAPTVKVTRAVIAAAGLLPAATAGVFLVGGASRMPLVATMLHQALGLAPTAIDHPELVVAEGSLAAPPDDEHAADPMPPAASGTPPVEPAPRMDYRPSPLPPPSPSRRCRSTPTAGRCLRIPGSRGPRVRQRRACPCRSSSPRCSWRCRPCRSCRCGVARSRPGSRWARCTCTAGISCSAVPT
;
A
#
# COMPACT_ATOMS: atom_id res chain seq x y z
N MET A 1 -37.81 32.51 9.33
CA MET A 1 -36.86 31.50 8.79
C MET A 1 -35.88 31.25 9.92
N THR A 2 -36.02 30.14 10.63
CA THR A 2 -35.05 29.72 11.65
C THR A 2 -33.70 29.55 10.96
N ASP A 3 -32.71 30.32 11.39
CA ASP A 3 -31.37 30.32 10.85
C ASP A 3 -30.77 28.94 11.11
N LYS A 4 -30.83 28.07 10.10
CA LYS A 4 -30.42 26.68 10.23
C LYS A 4 -28.91 26.69 10.34
N ARG A 5 -28.38 26.44 11.53
CA ARG A 5 -26.93 26.31 11.77
C ARG A 5 -26.41 25.17 10.89
N ILE A 6 -25.64 25.52 9.87
CA ILE A 6 -25.02 24.58 8.93
C ILE A 6 -23.64 24.23 9.44
N GLU A 7 -23.41 22.95 9.64
CA GLU A 7 -22.09 22.43 10.04
C GLU A 7 -21.42 21.83 8.81
N LEU A 8 -20.10 21.97 8.70
CA LEU A 8 -19.32 21.41 7.61
C LEU A 8 -18.20 20.53 8.17
N GLY A 9 -18.28 19.24 7.94
CA GLY A 9 -17.20 18.29 8.18
C GLY A 9 -16.40 18.08 6.91
N ILE A 10 -15.07 18.17 6.98
CA ILE A 10 -14.17 17.99 5.83
C ILE A 10 -13.11 16.95 6.19
N ASP A 11 -13.05 15.89 5.41
CA ASP A 11 -11.91 14.98 5.37
C ASP A 11 -11.02 15.36 4.18
N PHE A 12 -9.88 15.99 4.47
CA PHE A 12 -8.85 16.29 3.48
C PHE A 12 -7.91 15.08 3.35
N GLY A 13 -8.27 14.13 2.48
CA GLY A 13 -7.49 12.94 2.19
C GLY A 13 -6.44 13.14 1.10
N THR A 14 -5.46 12.22 1.04
CA THR A 14 -4.35 12.26 0.08
C THR A 14 -4.80 12.19 -1.38
N SER A 15 -5.78 11.35 -1.70
CA SER A 15 -6.31 11.22 -3.07
C SER A 15 -7.65 11.93 -3.26
N HIS A 16 -8.52 11.88 -2.25
CA HIS A 16 -9.84 12.46 -2.32
C HIS A 16 -10.12 13.25 -1.05
N THR A 17 -10.80 14.38 -1.24
CA THR A 17 -11.42 15.18 -0.20
C THR A 17 -12.90 14.87 -0.17
N ILE A 18 -13.44 14.65 1.03
CA ILE A 18 -14.86 14.35 1.24
C ILE A 18 -15.39 15.39 2.20
N ALA A 19 -16.60 15.87 1.95
CA ALA A 19 -17.20 16.89 2.79
C ALA A 19 -18.67 16.56 3.07
N MET A 20 -19.08 16.78 4.31
CA MET A 20 -20.41 16.48 4.81
C MET A 20 -21.03 17.76 5.36
N LEU A 21 -22.27 18.03 4.95
CA LEU A 21 -23.09 19.07 5.56
C LEU A 21 -23.93 18.45 6.68
N GLY A 22 -23.81 19.03 7.86
CA GLY A 22 -24.63 18.74 9.03
C GLY A 22 -25.67 19.82 9.27
N SER A 23 -26.68 19.45 10.04
CA SER A 23 -27.55 20.41 10.71
C SER A 23 -27.94 19.85 12.06
N GLU A 24 -28.11 20.73 13.05
CA GLU A 24 -28.43 20.35 14.42
C GLU A 24 -29.51 19.24 14.50
N GLY A 25 -29.14 18.09 15.05
CA GLY A 25 -30.00 16.90 15.23
C GLY A 25 -30.40 16.13 13.96
N GLY A 26 -29.92 16.52 12.78
CA GLY A 26 -30.23 15.88 11.50
C GLY A 26 -29.09 15.00 10.95
N PRO A 27 -29.41 14.02 10.08
CA PRO A 27 -28.39 13.20 9.45
C PRO A 27 -27.51 14.04 8.52
N GLY A 28 -26.19 13.82 8.57
CA GLY A 28 -25.24 14.42 7.65
C GLY A 28 -25.52 14.02 6.21
N ARG A 29 -25.26 14.95 5.27
CA ARG A 29 -25.36 14.69 3.82
C ARG A 29 -24.03 14.99 3.13
N PRO A 30 -23.57 14.14 2.19
CA PRO A 30 -22.36 14.44 1.44
C PRO A 30 -22.57 15.63 0.50
N LEU A 31 -21.55 16.47 0.37
CA LEU A 31 -21.42 17.39 -0.75
C LEU A 31 -21.12 16.61 -2.01
N ILE A 32 -21.77 16.99 -3.11
CA ILE A 32 -21.64 16.32 -4.41
C ILE A 32 -20.88 17.25 -5.36
N PHE A 33 -19.73 16.76 -5.83
CA PHE A 33 -18.86 17.40 -6.80
C PHE A 33 -18.98 16.66 -8.13
N GLU A 34 -19.57 17.30 -9.14
CA GLU A 34 -19.72 16.73 -10.49
C GLU A 34 -20.34 15.32 -10.50
N GLY A 35 -21.35 15.11 -9.66
CA GLY A 35 -22.06 13.83 -9.53
C GLY A 35 -21.40 12.79 -8.62
N SER A 36 -20.31 13.12 -7.94
CA SER A 36 -19.63 12.23 -6.99
C SER A 36 -19.50 12.88 -5.60
N PRO A 37 -19.60 12.11 -4.50
CA PRO A 37 -19.23 12.61 -3.17
C PRO A 37 -17.71 12.75 -2.97
N LEU A 38 -16.91 12.24 -3.91
CA LEU A 38 -15.46 12.25 -3.85
C LEU A 38 -14.91 13.38 -4.71
N LEU A 39 -14.36 14.42 -4.09
CA LEU A 39 -13.59 15.45 -4.79
C LEU A 39 -12.14 14.98 -4.89
N PRO A 40 -11.54 14.77 -6.08
CA PRO A 40 -10.11 14.53 -6.16
C PRO A 40 -9.33 15.68 -5.50
N SER A 41 -8.37 15.37 -4.64
CA SER A 41 -7.56 16.40 -3.95
C SER A 41 -6.55 17.07 -4.89
N ALA A 42 -6.53 16.68 -6.17
CA ALA A 42 -5.60 17.15 -7.18
C ALA A 42 -5.68 18.66 -7.44
N VAL A 43 -4.52 19.28 -7.62
CA VAL A 43 -4.35 20.69 -7.96
C VAL A 43 -3.56 20.85 -9.27
N PHE A 44 -4.01 21.75 -10.14
CA PHE A 44 -3.37 22.05 -11.41
C PHE A 44 -3.12 23.55 -11.55
N ALA A 45 -1.89 23.95 -11.87
CA ALA A 45 -1.54 25.34 -12.08
C ALA A 45 -1.89 25.79 -13.52
N ASP A 46 -2.81 26.75 -13.62
CA ASP A 46 -3.14 27.41 -14.88
C ASP A 46 -2.92 28.93 -14.79
N GLY A 47 -1.78 29.38 -15.31
CA GLY A 47 -1.34 30.77 -15.11
C GLY A 47 -1.22 31.10 -13.63
N SER A 48 -1.98 32.11 -13.18
CA SER A 48 -2.07 32.53 -11.77
C SER A 48 -3.08 31.73 -10.95
N GLU A 49 -3.95 30.95 -11.58
CA GLU A 49 -5.03 30.21 -10.91
C GLU A 49 -4.64 28.76 -10.60
N LEU A 50 -5.32 28.18 -9.60
CA LEU A 50 -5.24 26.76 -9.28
C LEU A 50 -6.60 26.12 -9.58
N ILE A 51 -6.60 25.18 -10.51
CA ILE A 51 -7.74 24.32 -10.84
C ILE A 51 -7.70 23.11 -9.90
N VAL A 52 -8.85 22.68 -9.41
CA VAL A 52 -8.96 21.58 -8.42
C VAL A 52 -9.86 20.46 -8.94
N GLY A 53 -9.60 19.23 -8.50
CA GLY A 53 -10.53 18.12 -8.67
C GLY A 53 -10.39 17.44 -10.02
N ARG A 54 -11.51 16.96 -10.57
CA ARG A 54 -11.52 16.25 -11.86
C ARG A 54 -11.00 17.14 -13.00
N ALA A 55 -11.33 18.43 -12.98
CA ALA A 55 -10.81 19.38 -13.96
C ALA A 55 -9.28 19.46 -13.91
N ALA A 56 -8.67 19.44 -12.72
CA ALA A 56 -7.22 19.40 -12.55
C ALA A 56 -6.62 18.14 -13.18
N LEU A 57 -7.21 16.96 -12.89
CA LEU A 57 -6.79 15.68 -13.48
C LEU A 57 -6.91 15.67 -15.00
N GLN A 58 -7.99 16.23 -15.56
CA GLN A 58 -8.20 16.30 -17.01
C GLN A 58 -7.15 17.17 -17.71
N GLN A 59 -6.83 18.34 -17.14
CA GLN A 59 -5.80 19.22 -17.69
C GLN A 59 -4.40 18.62 -17.54
N GLY A 60 -4.13 17.97 -16.41
CA GLY A 60 -2.87 17.29 -16.14
C GLY A 60 -2.49 16.23 -17.17
N ARG A 61 -3.48 15.54 -17.77
CA ARG A 61 -3.21 14.60 -18.89
C ARG A 61 -2.45 15.25 -20.05
N ARG A 62 -2.68 16.54 -20.31
CA ARG A 62 -1.99 17.28 -21.38
C ARG A 62 -0.72 17.97 -20.89
N ARG A 63 -0.72 18.47 -19.64
CA ARG A 63 0.37 19.22 -19.02
C ARG A 63 0.75 18.59 -17.67
N PRO A 64 1.35 17.40 -17.65
CA PRO A 64 1.57 16.63 -16.42
C PRO A 64 2.48 17.36 -15.43
N ALA A 65 3.42 18.18 -15.91
CA ALA A 65 4.32 18.96 -15.06
C ALA A 65 3.61 20.05 -14.23
N ALA A 66 2.38 20.43 -14.60
CA ALA A 66 1.57 21.44 -13.89
C ALA A 66 0.53 20.83 -12.94
N LEU A 67 0.50 19.49 -12.79
CA LEU A 67 -0.44 18.76 -11.95
C LEU A 67 0.28 18.19 -10.73
N GLU A 68 -0.28 18.41 -9.54
CA GLU A 68 -0.01 17.62 -8.35
C GLU A 68 -1.29 16.89 -7.92
N PRO A 69 -1.36 15.55 -8.06
CA PRO A 69 -2.56 14.78 -7.72
C PRO A 69 -2.79 14.59 -6.21
N HIS A 70 -1.74 14.72 -5.39
CA HIS A 70 -1.70 14.35 -3.97
C HIS A 70 -1.05 15.43 -3.09
N PRO A 71 -1.58 16.66 -3.04
CA PRO A 71 -0.95 17.77 -2.30
C PRO A 71 -0.76 17.51 -0.80
N LYS A 72 -1.55 16.63 -0.16
CA LYS A 72 -1.36 16.24 1.25
C LYS A 72 0.03 15.62 1.50
N ARG A 73 0.66 14.97 0.51
CA ARG A 73 2.02 14.41 0.65
C ARG A 73 3.11 15.48 0.76
N TRP A 74 2.81 16.72 0.41
CA TRP A 74 3.73 17.85 0.50
C TRP A 74 3.62 18.61 1.82
N ILE A 75 2.86 18.11 2.80
CA ILE A 75 2.56 18.84 4.05
C ILE A 75 3.80 19.34 4.82
N ASP A 76 4.94 18.65 4.67
CA ASP A 76 6.22 19.00 5.30
C ASP A 76 7.13 19.88 4.43
N ALA A 77 6.71 20.20 3.20
CA ALA A 77 7.45 21.07 2.29
C ALA A 77 6.88 22.50 2.33
N ASP A 78 7.74 23.48 2.03
CA ASP A 78 7.30 24.88 1.94
C ASP A 78 6.45 25.11 0.67
N ALA A 79 6.88 24.54 -0.45
CA ALA A 79 6.28 24.74 -1.76
C ALA A 79 6.45 23.53 -2.69
N MET A 80 5.63 23.51 -3.74
CA MET A 80 5.67 22.57 -4.86
C MET A 80 5.85 23.32 -6.18
N LEU A 81 6.57 22.71 -7.13
CA LEU A 81 6.79 23.29 -8.46
C LEU A 81 5.75 22.73 -9.45
N LEU A 82 4.77 23.54 -9.83
CA LEU A 82 3.72 23.20 -10.79
C LEU A 82 3.92 23.96 -12.09
N GLY A 83 4.44 23.28 -13.12
CA GLY A 83 4.56 23.84 -14.46
C GLY A 83 5.56 25.00 -14.54
N GLY A 84 6.58 24.99 -13.69
CA GLY A 84 7.56 26.08 -13.55
C GLY A 84 7.14 27.18 -12.57
N ARG A 85 5.94 27.08 -11.98
CA ARG A 85 5.48 27.99 -10.93
C ARG A 85 5.66 27.36 -9.56
N GLU A 86 6.30 28.10 -8.65
CA GLU A 86 6.34 27.74 -7.24
C GLU A 86 4.98 28.06 -6.59
N VAL A 87 4.39 27.08 -5.93
CA VAL A 87 3.10 27.17 -5.24
C VAL A 87 3.32 26.74 -3.80
N ALA A 88 3.05 27.63 -2.85
CA ALA A 88 3.16 27.28 -1.44
C ALA A 88 2.18 26.15 -1.09
N VAL A 89 2.61 25.21 -0.24
CA VAL A 89 1.77 24.07 0.14
C VAL A 89 0.44 24.49 0.79
N PRO A 90 0.41 25.48 1.70
CA PRO A 90 -0.86 26.00 2.23
C PRO A 90 -1.79 26.54 1.14
N ASP A 91 -1.28 27.15 0.07
CA ASP A 91 -2.11 27.68 -1.04
C ASP A 91 -2.72 26.56 -1.89
N ALA A 92 -1.96 25.49 -2.13
CA ALA A 92 -2.46 24.30 -2.82
C ALA A 92 -3.60 23.64 -2.03
N ILE A 93 -3.42 23.46 -0.72
CA ILE A 93 -4.45 22.89 0.17
C ILE A 93 -5.65 23.85 0.26
N ALA A 94 -5.40 25.16 0.37
CA ALA A 94 -6.44 26.19 0.40
C ALA A 94 -7.30 26.19 -0.86
N ALA A 95 -6.73 25.92 -2.04
CA ALA A 95 -7.51 25.79 -3.27
C ALA A 95 -8.51 24.64 -3.16
N VAL A 96 -8.09 23.49 -2.62
CA VAL A 96 -8.96 22.32 -2.41
C VAL A 96 -10.08 22.63 -1.41
N LEU A 97 -9.72 23.18 -0.26
CA LEU A 97 -10.69 23.59 0.77
C LEU A 97 -11.63 24.70 0.27
N GLY A 98 -11.12 25.61 -0.57
CA GLY A 98 -11.89 26.66 -1.21
C GLY A 98 -12.94 26.11 -2.18
N ARG A 99 -12.62 25.02 -2.91
CA ARG A 99 -13.60 24.31 -3.74
C ARG A 99 -14.71 23.68 -2.91
N VAL A 100 -14.37 23.09 -1.76
CA VAL A 100 -15.35 22.55 -0.79
C VAL A 100 -16.25 23.67 -0.25
N ARG A 101 -15.66 24.78 0.20
CA ARG A 101 -16.40 25.95 0.69
C ARG A 101 -17.37 26.49 -0.35
N ALA A 102 -16.91 26.63 -1.59
CA ALA A 102 -17.74 27.13 -2.69
C ALA A 102 -18.96 26.23 -2.92
N GLU A 103 -18.77 24.90 -2.85
CA GLU A 103 -19.86 23.94 -2.99
C GLU A 103 -20.82 23.96 -1.80
N ALA A 104 -20.30 24.03 -0.56
CA ALA A 104 -21.10 24.19 0.65
C ALA A 104 -21.98 25.45 0.56
N LYS A 105 -21.38 26.59 0.18
CA LYS A 105 -22.07 27.86 -0.02
C LYS A 105 -23.15 27.79 -1.08
N ARG A 106 -22.89 27.10 -2.19
CA ARG A 106 -23.85 26.92 -3.29
C ARG A 106 -25.07 26.09 -2.88
N VAL A 107 -24.86 25.03 -2.09
CA VAL A 107 -25.90 24.04 -1.76
C VAL A 107 -26.69 24.39 -0.50
N ALA A 108 -26.02 24.92 0.52
CA ALA A 108 -26.62 25.16 1.83
C ALA A 108 -26.45 26.59 2.34
N GLY A 109 -25.45 27.33 1.86
CA GLY A 109 -25.09 28.65 2.40
C GLY A 109 -23.79 28.60 3.19
N VAL A 110 -23.47 29.66 3.92
CA VAL A 110 -22.20 29.75 4.66
C VAL A 110 -22.28 28.88 5.91
N PRO A 111 -21.39 27.89 6.10
CA PRO A 111 -21.34 27.10 7.33
C PRO A 111 -21.05 27.98 8.54
N VAL A 112 -21.69 27.67 9.67
CA VAL A 112 -21.45 28.35 10.95
C VAL A 112 -20.29 27.73 11.73
N SER A 113 -20.03 26.44 11.50
CA SER A 113 -18.91 25.70 12.08
C SER A 113 -18.28 24.80 11.02
N VAL A 114 -16.96 24.66 11.09
CA VAL A 114 -16.18 23.85 10.17
C VAL A 114 -15.23 22.96 10.98
N THR A 115 -15.32 21.66 10.76
CA THR A 115 -14.40 20.65 11.31
C THR A 115 -13.58 20.10 10.15
N VAL A 116 -12.25 20.12 10.29
CA VAL A 116 -11.33 19.47 9.34
C VAL A 116 -10.64 18.32 10.04
N THR A 117 -10.69 17.12 9.46
CA THR A 117 -10.02 15.96 10.05
C THR A 117 -8.55 15.93 9.66
N VAL A 118 -7.72 15.47 10.60
CA VAL A 118 -6.27 15.33 10.43
C VAL A 118 -5.78 14.01 11.05
N PRO A 119 -4.70 13.39 10.54
CA PRO A 119 -4.14 12.20 11.16
C PRO A 119 -3.77 12.47 12.62
N ALA A 120 -4.07 11.52 13.51
CA ALA A 120 -3.83 11.69 14.95
C ALA A 120 -2.35 11.85 15.30
N THR A 121 -1.47 11.26 14.46
CA THR A 121 -0.01 11.26 14.59
C THR A 121 0.61 12.61 14.22
N TRP A 122 -0.15 13.51 13.57
CA TRP A 122 0.38 14.81 13.15
C TRP A 122 0.63 15.74 14.33
N GLY A 123 1.88 16.19 14.43
CA GLY A 123 2.32 17.21 15.38
C GLY A 123 1.87 18.64 15.01
N PRO A 124 2.20 19.63 15.86
CA PRO A 124 1.71 21.00 15.74
C PRO A 124 1.99 21.66 14.38
N THR A 125 3.16 21.43 13.79
CA THR A 125 3.55 22.06 12.50
C THR A 125 2.60 21.69 11.37
N ARG A 126 2.31 20.40 11.17
CA ARG A 126 1.39 19.94 10.11
C ARG A 126 -0.04 20.44 10.35
N ARG A 127 -0.47 20.51 11.63
CA ARG A 127 -1.78 21.06 12.01
C ARG A 127 -1.90 22.55 11.68
N LEU A 128 -0.85 23.33 11.93
CA LEU A 128 -0.80 24.75 11.57
C LEU A 128 -0.92 24.97 10.06
N VAL A 129 -0.32 24.11 9.23
CA VAL A 129 -0.47 24.18 7.77
C VAL A 129 -1.93 24.01 7.34
N ILE A 130 -2.68 23.10 7.97
CA ILE A 130 -4.12 22.92 7.70
C ILE A 130 -4.93 24.13 8.16
N THR A 131 -4.65 24.67 9.34
CA THR A 131 -5.33 25.88 9.84
C THR A 131 -5.08 27.08 8.93
N ASP A 132 -3.83 27.32 8.52
CA ASP A 132 -3.45 28.38 7.58
C ASP A 132 -4.14 28.19 6.21
N ALA A 133 -4.13 26.96 5.67
CA ALA A 133 -4.85 26.66 4.43
C ALA A 133 -6.36 26.89 4.54
N ALA A 134 -6.98 26.58 5.68
CA ALA A 134 -8.40 26.82 5.91
C ALA A 134 -8.73 28.32 6.01
N GLU A 135 -7.86 29.12 6.64
CA GLU A 135 -7.97 30.57 6.70
C GLU A 135 -7.85 31.19 5.30
N ARG A 136 -6.85 30.78 4.51
CA ARG A 136 -6.67 31.21 3.11
C ARG A 136 -7.84 30.80 2.20
N ALA A 137 -8.43 29.62 2.45
CA ALA A 137 -9.65 29.17 1.79
C ALA A 137 -10.89 29.97 2.23
N GLY A 138 -10.76 30.84 3.24
CA GLY A 138 -11.81 31.63 3.87
C GLY A 138 -12.91 30.77 4.48
N LEU A 139 -12.53 29.64 5.10
CA LEU A 139 -13.38 28.86 6.00
C LEU A 139 -13.42 29.48 7.42
N GLY A 140 -12.49 30.39 7.73
CA GLY A 140 -12.37 31.01 9.04
C GLY A 140 -11.71 30.07 10.05
N ALA A 141 -12.07 30.21 11.33
CA ALA A 141 -11.58 29.32 12.37
C ALA A 141 -12.18 27.92 12.19
N VAL A 142 -11.32 26.92 12.04
CA VAL A 142 -11.72 25.52 11.92
C VAL A 142 -11.33 24.74 13.17
N ARG A 143 -12.18 23.79 13.54
CA ARG A 143 -11.83 22.77 14.53
C ARG A 143 -11.03 21.66 13.84
N LEU A 144 -9.90 21.27 14.41
CA LEU A 144 -9.15 20.10 13.95
C LEU A 144 -9.59 18.87 14.75
N LEU A 145 -9.99 17.82 14.06
CA LEU A 145 -10.43 16.57 14.67
C LEU A 145 -9.53 15.41 14.24
N PRO A 146 -9.01 14.59 15.17
CA PRO A 146 -8.28 13.39 14.78
C PRO A 146 -9.15 12.44 13.95
N GLU A 147 -8.68 12.05 12.77
CA GLU A 147 -9.33 11.08 11.87
C GLU A 147 -9.82 9.80 12.61
N PRO A 148 -9.04 9.14 13.50
CA PRO A 148 -9.53 7.96 14.21
C PRO A 148 -10.65 8.25 15.23
N VAL A 149 -10.70 9.45 15.81
CA VAL A 149 -11.79 9.86 16.70
C VAL A 149 -13.06 10.08 15.88
N ALA A 150 -12.95 10.75 14.72
CA ALA A 150 -14.05 10.91 13.79
C ALA A 150 -14.60 9.53 13.36
N ALA A 151 -13.72 8.62 12.97
CA ALA A 151 -14.12 7.27 12.61
C ALA A 151 -14.84 6.54 13.75
N ALA A 152 -14.31 6.57 14.97
CA ALA A 152 -14.95 5.95 16.13
C ALA A 152 -16.34 6.53 16.44
N ALA A 153 -16.49 7.85 16.33
CA ALA A 153 -17.79 8.51 16.47
C ALA A 153 -18.80 8.00 15.41
N TYR A 154 -18.38 7.83 14.15
CA TYR A 154 -19.22 7.23 13.13
C TYR A 154 -19.72 5.83 13.52
N PHE A 155 -18.82 4.95 13.99
CA PHE A 155 -19.18 3.58 14.39
C PHE A 155 -20.21 3.54 15.53
N LEU A 156 -20.06 4.42 16.51
CA LEU A 156 -20.98 4.53 17.64
C LEU A 156 -22.38 4.96 17.17
N HIS A 157 -22.47 5.97 16.31
CA HIS A 157 -23.75 6.57 15.93
C HIS A 157 -24.49 5.86 14.81
N ARG A 158 -23.79 5.18 13.88
CA ARG A 158 -24.40 4.68 12.63
C ARG A 158 -24.53 3.18 12.55
N LEU A 159 -23.64 2.41 13.17
CA LEU A 159 -23.61 0.96 13.01
C LEU A 159 -24.28 0.21 14.16
N GLY A 160 -24.89 0.91 15.12
CA GLY A 160 -25.60 0.30 16.24
C GLY A 160 -24.69 -0.54 17.16
N HIS A 161 -23.37 -0.45 16.96
CA HIS A 161 -22.38 -1.04 17.85
C HIS A 161 -22.45 -0.28 19.18
N ARG A 162 -22.91 -0.97 20.22
CA ARG A 162 -22.91 -0.44 21.58
C ARG A 162 -21.48 -0.52 22.14
N ILE A 163 -20.60 0.36 21.67
CA ILE A 163 -19.33 0.60 22.34
C ILE A 163 -19.70 1.29 23.66
N GLY A 164 -19.66 0.58 24.78
CA GLY A 164 -19.96 1.10 26.12
C GLY A 164 -18.85 2.01 26.65
N GLU A 165 -19.16 2.82 27.66
CA GLU A 165 -18.14 3.61 28.39
C GLU A 165 -17.01 2.70 28.91
N GLY A 166 -15.76 3.13 28.75
CA GLY A 166 -14.57 2.35 29.08
C GLY A 166 -14.25 1.21 28.12
N GLN A 167 -15.03 0.98 27.06
CA GLN A 167 -14.67 0.03 26.01
C GLN A 167 -13.72 0.67 25.00
N THR A 168 -12.82 -0.15 24.49
CA THR A 168 -11.78 0.27 23.55
C THR A 168 -12.01 -0.35 22.18
N VAL A 169 -11.69 0.40 21.13
CA VAL A 169 -11.78 -0.07 19.75
C VAL A 169 -10.50 0.29 19.00
N VAL A 170 -10.16 -0.53 18.01
CA VAL A 170 -8.99 -0.32 17.16
C VAL A 170 -9.45 0.25 15.85
N VAL A 171 -8.97 1.45 15.50
CA VAL A 171 -9.14 2.03 14.18
C VAL A 171 -7.90 1.68 13.35
N TYR A 172 -8.10 0.96 12.25
CA TYR A 172 -7.10 0.67 11.25
C TYR A 172 -7.43 1.52 10.02
N ASP A 173 -6.66 2.57 9.78
CA ASP A 173 -6.83 3.45 8.63
C ASP A 173 -5.75 3.18 7.59
N LEU A 174 -6.14 2.66 6.43
CA LEU A 174 -5.26 2.52 5.28
C LEU A 174 -5.80 3.39 4.15
N GLY A 175 -5.26 4.60 4.09
CA GLY A 175 -5.55 5.58 3.06
C GLY A 175 -4.76 5.34 1.78
N ALA A 176 -4.77 6.35 0.90
CA ALA A 176 -4.02 6.29 -0.34
C ALA A 176 -2.51 6.52 -0.13
N GLY A 177 -2.12 7.40 0.80
CA GLY A 177 -0.72 7.74 1.01
C GLY A 177 -0.13 7.34 2.35
N THR A 178 -0.97 7.06 3.35
CA THR A 178 -0.58 6.82 4.74
C THR A 178 -1.36 5.66 5.34
N PHE A 179 -0.81 5.12 6.41
CA PHE A 179 -1.41 4.11 7.25
C PHE A 179 -1.32 4.55 8.71
N ASP A 180 -2.44 4.49 9.45
CA ASP A 180 -2.48 4.80 10.87
C ASP A 180 -3.24 3.70 11.63
N ALA A 181 -2.72 3.29 12.79
CA ALA A 181 -3.40 2.41 13.72
C ALA A 181 -3.55 3.12 15.06
N THR A 182 -4.79 3.19 15.55
CA THR A 182 -5.12 3.89 16.79
C THR A 182 -6.01 3.03 17.67
N VAL A 183 -5.70 2.94 18.96
CA VAL A 183 -6.62 2.44 19.98
C VAL A 183 -7.30 3.64 20.62
N VAL A 184 -8.62 3.69 20.53
CA VAL A 184 -9.43 4.70 21.21
C VAL A 184 -10.30 4.06 22.28
N GLU A 185 -10.51 4.78 23.37
CA GLU A 185 -11.41 4.41 24.46
C GLU A 185 -12.60 5.36 24.49
N ARG A 186 -13.80 4.81 24.67
CA ARG A 186 -14.99 5.62 24.87
C ARG A 186 -14.97 6.23 26.28
N ARG A 187 -15.06 7.56 26.36
CA ARG A 187 -15.12 8.32 27.62
C ARG A 187 -16.08 9.49 27.50
N ASP A 188 -16.91 9.69 28.52
CA ASP A 188 -17.73 10.91 28.72
C ASP A 188 -18.51 11.37 27.48
N GLY A 189 -19.04 10.41 26.70
CA GLY A 189 -19.79 10.70 25.47
C GLY A 189 -18.95 10.94 24.21
N GLY A 190 -17.62 10.87 24.31
CA GLY A 190 -16.66 10.98 23.21
C GLY A 190 -15.64 9.84 23.17
N PHE A 191 -14.50 10.08 22.52
CA PHE A 191 -13.41 9.11 22.41
C PHE A 191 -12.05 9.74 22.72
N THR A 192 -11.25 9.05 23.52
CA THR A 192 -9.87 9.44 23.83
C THR A 192 -8.89 8.45 23.20
N VAL A 193 -7.82 8.95 22.61
CA VAL A 193 -6.74 8.12 22.07
C VAL A 193 -5.90 7.55 23.22
N LEU A 194 -5.77 6.22 23.29
CA LEU A 194 -4.92 5.54 24.28
C LEU A 194 -3.50 5.30 23.75
N ALA A 195 -3.41 4.88 22.49
CA ALA A 195 -2.15 4.62 21.80
C ALA A 195 -2.35 4.79 20.30
N GLN A 196 -1.30 5.20 19.61
CA GLN A 196 -1.30 5.39 18.17
C GLN A 196 0.10 5.21 17.59
N ASP A 197 0.16 4.68 16.37
CA ASP A 197 1.38 4.57 15.57
C ASP A 197 0.97 4.41 14.09
N GLY A 198 1.87 4.72 13.16
CA GLY A 198 1.53 4.81 11.75
C GLY A 198 2.73 4.88 10.82
N ARG A 199 2.45 5.09 9.54
CA ARG A 199 3.41 5.18 8.45
C ARG A 199 2.95 6.21 7.42
N ASP A 200 3.73 7.27 7.29
CA ASP A 200 3.53 8.31 6.27
C ASP A 200 3.97 7.86 4.85
N ASP A 201 4.66 6.72 4.76
CA ASP A 201 5.30 6.19 3.56
C ASP A 201 4.60 4.95 2.96
N LEU A 202 3.37 4.66 3.41
CA LEU A 202 2.66 3.45 3.00
C LEU A 202 1.16 3.68 2.90
N GLY A 203 0.60 3.44 1.72
CA GLY A 203 -0.83 3.40 1.46
C GLY A 203 -1.18 2.73 0.13
N GLY A 204 -2.38 2.99 -0.36
CA GLY A 204 -2.85 2.48 -1.66
C GLY A 204 -1.97 2.84 -2.86
N LEU A 205 -1.28 3.99 -2.84
CA LEU A 205 -0.38 4.45 -3.91
C LEU A 205 0.89 3.60 -4.01
N ASP A 206 1.38 3.09 -2.88
CA ASP A 206 2.58 2.25 -2.86
C ASP A 206 2.27 0.84 -3.39
N ILE A 207 1.02 0.39 -3.23
CA ILE A 207 0.49 -0.81 -3.89
C ILE A 207 0.34 -0.56 -5.40
N ASP A 208 -0.15 0.62 -5.81
CA ASP A 208 -0.21 0.98 -7.23
C ASP A 208 1.20 0.99 -7.86
N ALA A 209 2.20 1.48 -7.14
CA ALA A 209 3.59 1.44 -7.57
C ALA A 209 4.12 0.01 -7.73
N ALA A 210 3.82 -0.89 -6.78
CA ALA A 210 4.19 -2.31 -6.88
C ALA A 210 3.54 -3.00 -8.09
N ILE A 211 2.28 -2.67 -8.41
CA ILE A 211 1.61 -3.15 -9.63
C ILE A 211 2.29 -2.59 -10.88
N ALA A 212 2.65 -1.30 -10.89
CA ALA A 212 3.35 -0.69 -12.01
C ALA A 212 4.68 -1.38 -12.29
N ASP A 213 5.46 -1.66 -11.25
CA ASP A 213 6.73 -2.39 -11.36
C ASP A 213 6.53 -3.83 -11.87
N HIS A 214 5.49 -4.51 -11.39
CA HIS A 214 5.11 -5.83 -11.89
C HIS A 214 4.79 -5.80 -13.39
N LEU A 215 4.01 -4.82 -13.85
CA LEU A 215 3.65 -4.66 -15.27
C LEU A 215 4.87 -4.30 -16.13
N ARG A 216 5.80 -3.47 -15.63
CA ARG A 216 7.07 -3.18 -16.32
C ARG A 216 7.91 -4.43 -16.54
N LEU A 217 7.94 -5.35 -15.57
CA LEU A 217 8.66 -6.61 -15.70
C LEU A 217 7.99 -7.57 -16.70
N GLN A 218 6.66 -7.58 -16.76
CA GLN A 218 5.90 -8.41 -17.72
C GLN A 218 5.97 -7.87 -19.14
N HIS A 219 6.00 -6.54 -19.29
CA HIS A 219 5.97 -5.84 -20.57
C HIS A 219 7.16 -4.87 -20.69
N PRO A 220 8.40 -5.38 -20.74
CA PRO A 220 9.60 -4.53 -20.75
C PRO A 220 9.67 -3.63 -21.99
N ASP A 221 9.09 -4.07 -23.12
CA ASP A 221 9.02 -3.30 -24.36
C ASP A 221 8.09 -2.07 -24.22
N GLU A 222 7.15 -2.11 -23.28
CA GLU A 222 6.23 -1.00 -22.97
C GLU A 222 6.84 -0.06 -21.91
N ALA A 223 7.82 -0.54 -21.14
CA ALA A 223 8.57 0.25 -20.16
C ALA A 223 9.61 1.18 -20.81
N GLY A 224 9.91 0.99 -22.11
CA GLY A 224 10.87 1.80 -22.87
C GLY A 224 10.41 3.24 -23.17
N GLU A 225 9.16 3.59 -22.86
CA GLU A 225 8.62 4.94 -22.99
C GLU A 225 8.56 5.69 -21.64
N ASP A 226 9.68 5.75 -20.92
CA ASP A 226 9.91 6.72 -19.83
C ASP A 226 9.86 8.20 -20.31
N GLY A 227 9.45 8.46 -21.56
CA GLY A 227 9.59 9.72 -22.26
C GLY A 227 8.40 10.68 -22.25
N GLN A 228 7.21 10.31 -21.77
CA GLN A 228 6.08 11.25 -21.70
C GLN A 228 5.31 11.12 -20.40
N GLY A 229 5.37 12.15 -19.54
CA GLY A 229 4.64 12.19 -18.26
C GLY A 229 3.13 11.93 -18.38
N ARG A 230 2.56 12.05 -19.58
CA ARG A 230 1.18 11.70 -19.91
C ARG A 230 0.90 10.19 -19.80
N HIS A 231 1.67 9.34 -20.48
CA HIS A 231 1.43 7.89 -20.44
C HIS A 231 1.61 7.31 -19.04
N ARG A 232 2.51 7.89 -18.25
CA ARG A 232 2.68 7.54 -16.84
C ARG A 232 1.41 7.81 -16.01
N GLN A 233 0.79 8.98 -16.17
CA GLN A 233 -0.44 9.33 -15.45
C GLN A 233 -1.63 8.49 -15.90
N GLU A 234 -1.75 8.23 -17.21
CA GLU A 234 -2.79 7.34 -17.75
C GLU A 234 -2.63 5.92 -17.18
N LEU A 235 -1.41 5.37 -17.14
CA LEU A 235 -1.15 4.05 -16.57
C LEU A 235 -1.44 3.99 -15.07
N GLN A 236 -1.06 5.01 -14.30
CA GLN A 236 -1.34 5.08 -12.86
C GLN A 236 -2.85 5.02 -12.57
N GLU A 237 -3.66 5.72 -13.37
CA GLU A 237 -5.11 5.68 -13.24
C GLU A 237 -5.68 4.30 -13.60
N GLU A 238 -5.23 3.67 -14.69
CA GLU A 238 -5.64 2.32 -15.07
C GLU A 238 -5.29 1.29 -13.99
N ILE A 239 -4.10 1.40 -13.39
CA ILE A 239 -3.67 0.55 -12.27
C ILE A 239 -4.59 0.74 -11.06
N ARG A 240 -4.87 1.99 -10.68
CA ARG A 240 -5.75 2.30 -9.54
C ARG A 240 -7.13 1.69 -9.74
N LEU A 241 -7.72 1.86 -10.93
CA LEU A 241 -9.04 1.30 -11.28
C LEU A 241 -9.04 -0.23 -11.26
N ALA A 242 -7.98 -0.87 -11.75
CA ALA A 242 -7.84 -2.32 -11.71
C ALA A 242 -7.71 -2.84 -10.27
N LYS A 243 -6.85 -2.22 -9.44
CA LYS A 243 -6.70 -2.54 -8.01
C LYS A 243 -8.02 -2.42 -7.26
N GLU A 244 -8.75 -1.31 -7.45
CA GLU A 244 -10.07 -1.10 -6.83
C GLU A 244 -11.07 -2.18 -7.28
N SER A 245 -11.10 -2.50 -8.58
CA SER A 245 -11.95 -3.56 -9.14
C SER A 245 -11.67 -4.92 -8.53
N LEU A 246 -10.39 -5.24 -8.27
CA LEU A 246 -9.96 -6.52 -7.67
C LEU A 246 -10.42 -6.71 -6.22
N SER A 247 -10.89 -5.65 -5.55
CA SER A 247 -11.54 -5.79 -4.23
C SER A 247 -12.88 -6.52 -4.34
N THR A 248 -13.56 -6.42 -5.49
CA THR A 248 -14.86 -7.07 -5.76
C THR A 248 -14.70 -8.29 -6.68
N TYR A 249 -13.92 -8.16 -7.75
CA TYR A 249 -13.75 -9.20 -8.77
C TYR A 249 -12.45 -9.99 -8.59
N SER A 250 -12.36 -11.17 -9.20
CA SER A 250 -11.16 -12.03 -9.13
C SER A 250 -10.08 -11.67 -10.15
N HIS A 251 -10.42 -10.88 -11.17
CA HIS A 251 -9.52 -10.39 -12.20
C HIS A 251 -9.94 -8.99 -12.69
N ALA A 252 -8.99 -8.23 -13.22
CA ALA A 252 -9.20 -6.94 -13.87
C ALA A 252 -8.23 -6.79 -15.06
N ALA A 253 -8.59 -5.95 -16.04
CA ALA A 253 -7.69 -5.56 -17.12
C ALA A 253 -7.08 -4.19 -16.81
N VAL A 254 -5.81 -4.01 -17.18
CA VAL A 254 -5.09 -2.74 -17.15
C VAL A 254 -4.73 -2.39 -18.59
N THR A 255 -5.24 -1.26 -19.09
CA THR A 255 -4.88 -0.78 -20.42
C THR A 255 -3.50 -0.15 -20.38
N LEU A 256 -2.56 -0.64 -21.19
CA LEU A 256 -1.21 -0.09 -21.32
C LEU A 256 -1.25 1.09 -22.32
N PRO A 257 -1.01 2.35 -21.90
CA PRO A 257 -1.29 3.51 -22.75
C PRO A 257 -0.43 3.63 -24.02
N ALA A 258 0.81 3.12 -23.99
CA ALA A 258 1.74 3.22 -25.12
C ALA A 258 1.28 2.38 -26.32
N SER A 259 0.85 1.13 -26.07
CA SER A 259 0.41 0.19 -27.12
C SER A 259 -1.10 0.01 -27.23
N ASN A 260 -1.88 0.55 -26.28
CA ASN A 260 -3.30 0.29 -26.13
C ASN A 260 -3.63 -1.22 -26.01
N ARG A 261 -2.71 -2.01 -25.43
CA ARG A 261 -2.89 -3.44 -25.13
C ARG A 261 -3.42 -3.62 -23.71
N GLU A 262 -4.13 -4.71 -23.48
CA GLU A 262 -4.57 -5.09 -22.13
C GLU A 262 -3.58 -6.04 -21.46
N SER A 263 -3.21 -5.73 -20.22
CA SER A 263 -2.60 -6.68 -19.30
C SER A 263 -3.64 -7.14 -18.29
N HIS A 264 -3.71 -8.44 -18.01
CA HIS A 264 -4.64 -8.97 -17.01
C HIS A 264 -3.94 -9.10 -15.66
N LEU A 265 -4.59 -8.61 -14.61
CA LEU A 265 -4.16 -8.76 -13.23
C LEU A 265 -5.22 -9.56 -12.46
N THR A 266 -4.79 -10.59 -11.74
CA THR A 266 -5.65 -11.39 -10.87
C THR A 266 -5.57 -10.91 -9.42
N ARG A 267 -6.60 -11.24 -8.62
CA ARG A 267 -6.58 -10.96 -7.17
C ARG A 267 -5.43 -11.66 -6.48
N GLY A 268 -5.06 -12.87 -6.92
CA GLY A 268 -3.93 -13.61 -6.36
C GLY A 268 -2.60 -12.88 -6.58
N GLU A 269 -2.38 -12.35 -7.78
CA GLU A 269 -1.17 -11.54 -8.08
C GLU A 269 -1.16 -10.23 -7.27
N LEU A 270 -2.30 -9.54 -7.16
CA LEU A 270 -2.42 -8.37 -6.29
C LEU A 270 -2.09 -8.73 -4.84
N ASP A 271 -2.64 -9.84 -4.33
CA ASP A 271 -2.40 -10.27 -2.95
C ASP A 271 -0.91 -10.58 -2.71
N ASP A 272 -0.23 -11.20 -3.67
CA ASP A 272 1.20 -11.49 -3.58
C ASP A 272 2.05 -10.21 -3.59
N LEU A 273 1.67 -9.20 -4.38
CA LEU A 273 2.34 -7.90 -4.44
C LEU A 273 2.08 -7.06 -3.18
N ALA A 274 0.84 -7.06 -2.67
CA ALA A 274 0.43 -6.23 -1.54
C ALA A 274 0.86 -6.82 -0.18
N ARG A 275 0.92 -8.14 -0.04
CA ARG A 275 1.28 -8.81 1.23
C ARG A 275 2.55 -8.30 1.90
N PRO A 276 3.71 -8.15 1.22
CA PRO A 276 4.92 -7.63 1.87
C PRO A 276 4.76 -6.17 2.35
N LEU A 277 3.95 -5.37 1.65
CA LEU A 277 3.66 -3.99 2.02
C LEU A 277 2.68 -3.91 3.21
N LEU A 278 1.70 -4.82 3.29
CA LEU A 278 0.70 -4.88 4.36
C LEU A 278 1.20 -5.59 5.63
N ALA A 279 2.21 -6.46 5.55
CA ALA A 279 2.69 -7.18 6.74
C ALA A 279 3.22 -6.23 7.85
N PRO A 280 3.94 -5.14 7.55
CA PRO A 280 4.28 -4.11 8.52
C PRO A 280 3.07 -3.46 9.20
N THR A 281 1.98 -3.15 8.48
CA THR A 281 0.82 -2.47 9.06
C THR A 281 0.17 -3.32 10.15
N VAL A 282 0.03 -4.62 9.91
CA VAL A 282 -0.49 -5.59 10.89
C VAL A 282 0.39 -5.69 12.13
N LYS A 283 1.72 -5.59 11.98
CA LYS A 283 2.66 -5.57 13.10
C LYS A 283 2.49 -4.30 13.94
N VAL A 284 2.36 -3.15 13.29
CA VAL A 284 2.11 -1.87 13.95
C VAL A 284 0.79 -1.92 14.72
N THR A 285 -0.30 -2.42 14.11
CA THR A 285 -1.59 -2.59 14.81
C THR A 285 -1.46 -3.43 16.08
N ARG A 286 -0.72 -4.55 16.03
CA ARG A 286 -0.44 -5.37 17.22
C ARG A 286 0.36 -4.60 18.29
N ALA A 287 1.34 -3.81 17.87
CA ALA A 287 2.16 -3.02 18.77
C ALA A 287 1.34 -1.92 19.46
N VAL A 288 0.47 -1.23 18.73
CA VAL A 288 -0.42 -0.18 19.28
C VAL A 288 -1.39 -0.76 20.31
N ILE A 289 -2.00 -1.92 20.03
CA ILE A 289 -2.87 -2.64 21.00
C ILE A 289 -2.09 -2.96 22.28
N ALA A 290 -0.87 -3.49 22.15
CA ALA A 290 -0.04 -3.83 23.29
C ALA A 290 0.39 -2.58 24.09
N ALA A 291 0.68 -1.47 23.40
CA ALA A 291 1.06 -0.20 24.03
C ALA A 291 -0.08 0.45 24.81
N ALA A 292 -1.33 0.24 24.38
CA ALA A 292 -2.52 0.59 25.16
C ALA A 292 -2.72 -0.33 26.39
N GLY A 293 -1.83 -1.30 26.63
CA GLY A 293 -1.93 -2.26 27.73
C GLY A 293 -2.99 -3.34 27.53
N LEU A 294 -3.43 -3.57 26.28
CA LEU A 294 -4.55 -4.45 25.96
C LEU A 294 -4.07 -5.74 25.27
N LEU A 295 -4.89 -6.79 25.42
CA LEU A 295 -4.86 -7.94 24.52
C LEU A 295 -5.85 -7.69 23.36
N PRO A 296 -5.59 -8.21 22.14
CA PRO A 296 -6.53 -8.03 21.02
C PRO A 296 -7.96 -8.39 21.40
N ALA A 297 -8.18 -9.55 22.04
CA ALA A 297 -9.48 -10.03 22.48
C ALA A 297 -10.21 -9.15 23.53
N ALA A 298 -9.52 -8.19 24.15
CA ALA A 298 -10.11 -7.24 25.09
C ALA A 298 -10.70 -6.00 24.39
N THR A 299 -10.40 -5.80 23.10
CA THR A 299 -10.98 -4.71 22.31
C THR A 299 -12.39 -5.09 21.84
N ALA A 300 -13.30 -4.12 21.79
CA ALA A 300 -14.66 -4.32 21.32
C ALA A 300 -14.75 -4.56 19.80
N GLY A 301 -13.69 -4.23 19.06
CA GLY A 301 -13.61 -4.50 17.62
C GLY A 301 -12.41 -3.85 16.95
N VAL A 302 -12.14 -4.29 15.72
CA VAL A 302 -11.20 -3.67 14.79
C VAL A 302 -11.98 -3.10 13.63
N PHE A 303 -11.83 -1.81 13.39
CA PHE A 303 -12.58 -1.06 12.41
C PHE A 303 -11.69 -0.64 11.25
N LEU A 304 -12.11 -1.02 10.04
CA LEU A 304 -11.38 -0.70 8.82
C LEU A 304 -11.85 0.63 8.25
N VAL A 305 -10.91 1.56 8.12
CA VAL A 305 -11.10 2.92 7.59
C VAL A 305 -10.13 3.13 6.43
N GLY A 306 -10.47 4.05 5.53
CA GLY A 306 -9.66 4.35 4.35
C GLY A 306 -9.94 3.42 3.17
N GLY A 307 -9.88 3.96 1.96
CA GLY A 307 -10.29 3.25 0.74
C GLY A 307 -9.47 2.00 0.44
N ALA A 308 -8.17 1.99 0.79
CA ALA A 308 -7.30 0.84 0.56
C ALA A 308 -7.57 -0.31 1.54
N SER A 309 -8.20 -0.05 2.69
CA SER A 309 -8.65 -1.11 3.61
C SER A 309 -9.73 -2.04 3.02
N ARG A 310 -10.34 -1.69 1.88
CA ARG A 310 -11.33 -2.53 1.18
C ARG A 310 -10.74 -3.80 0.58
N MET A 311 -9.43 -3.87 0.39
CA MET A 311 -8.79 -5.07 -0.14
C MET A 311 -9.05 -6.26 0.80
N PRO A 312 -9.63 -7.37 0.32
CA PRO A 312 -9.95 -8.53 1.16
C PRO A 312 -8.75 -9.11 1.93
N LEU A 313 -7.55 -8.95 1.37
CA LEU A 313 -6.30 -9.35 2.00
C LEU A 313 -6.07 -8.63 3.35
N VAL A 314 -6.41 -7.34 3.47
CA VAL A 314 -6.23 -6.55 4.71
C VAL A 314 -7.02 -7.20 5.85
N ALA A 315 -8.31 -7.43 5.64
CA ALA A 315 -9.18 -8.07 6.63
C ALA A 315 -8.69 -9.49 6.98
N THR A 316 -8.24 -10.25 5.98
CA THR A 316 -7.70 -11.60 6.16
C THR A 316 -6.45 -11.60 7.05
N MET A 317 -5.49 -10.72 6.76
CA MET A 317 -4.24 -10.65 7.51
C MET A 317 -4.45 -10.16 8.95
N LEU A 318 -5.32 -9.17 9.16
CA LEU A 318 -5.68 -8.70 10.50
C LEU A 318 -6.39 -9.80 11.30
N HIS A 319 -7.35 -10.51 10.70
CA HIS A 319 -8.04 -11.61 11.36
C HIS A 319 -7.08 -12.72 11.81
N GLN A 320 -6.16 -13.13 10.92
CA GLN A 320 -5.15 -14.13 11.24
C GLN A 320 -4.20 -13.69 12.37
N ALA A 321 -3.85 -12.41 12.42
CA ALA A 321 -2.88 -11.88 13.37
C ALA A 321 -3.48 -11.53 14.74
N LEU A 322 -4.75 -11.10 14.77
CA LEU A 322 -5.42 -10.60 15.98
C LEU A 322 -6.43 -11.59 16.56
N GLY A 323 -6.90 -12.56 15.77
CA GLY A 323 -7.99 -13.47 16.14
C GLY A 323 -9.37 -12.79 16.22
N LEU A 324 -9.46 -11.52 15.82
CA LEU A 324 -10.70 -10.75 15.76
C LEU A 324 -11.07 -10.49 14.31
N ALA A 325 -12.34 -10.68 13.96
CA ALA A 325 -12.83 -10.34 12.62
C ALA A 325 -12.93 -8.81 12.52
N PRO A 326 -12.20 -8.15 11.60
CA PRO A 326 -12.34 -6.73 11.39
C PRO A 326 -13.71 -6.41 10.79
N THR A 327 -14.31 -5.33 11.24
CA THR A 327 -15.54 -4.79 10.66
C THR A 327 -15.17 -3.90 9.48
N ALA A 328 -15.51 -4.37 8.28
CA ALA A 328 -15.47 -3.58 7.06
C ALA A 328 -16.76 -2.77 6.91
N ILE A 329 -16.65 -1.54 6.42
CA ILE A 329 -17.79 -0.70 6.04
C ILE A 329 -17.93 -0.73 4.51
N ASP A 330 -19.16 -0.57 4.02
CA ASP A 330 -19.42 -0.48 2.57
C ASP A 330 -18.72 0.71 1.91
N HIS A 331 -18.72 1.86 2.60
CA HIS A 331 -18.12 3.14 2.18
C HIS A 331 -17.10 3.65 3.21
N PRO A 332 -15.96 2.96 3.40
CA PRO A 332 -14.96 3.32 4.42
C PRO A 332 -14.34 4.71 4.19
N GLU A 333 -14.42 5.25 2.98
CA GLU A 333 -14.00 6.60 2.64
C GLU A 333 -14.91 7.69 3.24
N LEU A 334 -16.21 7.45 3.42
CA LEU A 334 -17.12 8.47 3.96
C LEU A 334 -17.08 8.58 5.49
N VAL A 335 -16.50 7.58 6.15
CA VAL A 335 -16.55 7.35 7.60
C VAL A 335 -16.01 8.52 8.38
N VAL A 336 -14.84 9.01 7.99
CA VAL A 336 -14.14 10.10 8.69
C VAL A 336 -14.91 11.40 8.55
N ALA A 337 -15.30 11.76 7.32
CA ALA A 337 -16.06 12.98 7.06
C ALA A 337 -17.43 12.98 7.77
N GLU A 338 -18.15 11.86 7.74
CA GLU A 338 -19.46 11.75 8.40
C GLU A 338 -19.33 11.74 9.93
N GLY A 339 -18.35 11.00 10.44
CA GLY A 339 -18.03 10.97 11.86
C GLY A 339 -17.60 12.33 12.43
N SER A 340 -17.00 13.20 11.61
CA SER A 340 -16.59 14.54 12.02
C SER A 340 -17.75 15.46 12.41
N LEU A 341 -18.97 15.19 11.92
CA LEU A 341 -20.20 15.88 12.34
C LEU A 341 -20.79 15.30 13.62
N ALA A 342 -20.44 14.06 13.98
CA ALA A 342 -20.97 13.36 15.14
C ALA A 342 -20.09 13.51 16.39
N ALA A 343 -18.80 13.81 16.22
CA ALA A 343 -17.85 13.93 17.33
C ALA A 343 -18.12 15.19 18.19
N PRO A 344 -18.33 15.05 19.51
CA PRO A 344 -18.59 16.18 20.41
C PRO A 344 -17.42 17.17 20.42
N PRO A 345 -17.66 18.47 20.69
CA PRO A 345 -16.66 19.54 20.54
C PRO A 345 -15.39 19.38 21.41
N ASP A 346 -15.45 18.70 22.56
CA ASP A 346 -14.37 18.64 23.56
C ASP A 346 -13.32 17.52 23.32
N ASP A 347 -13.40 16.78 22.22
CA ASP A 347 -12.52 15.62 21.92
C ASP A 347 -11.05 15.96 21.52
N GLU A 348 -10.54 17.16 21.82
CA GLU A 348 -9.18 17.59 21.42
C GLU A 348 -8.01 16.91 22.16
N HIS A 349 -8.26 16.01 23.10
CA HIS A 349 -7.21 15.33 23.86
C HIS A 349 -6.51 14.24 23.02
N ALA A 350 -5.63 14.66 22.11
CA ALA A 350 -4.63 13.79 21.51
C ALA A 350 -3.62 13.36 22.60
N ALA A 351 -3.46 12.06 22.81
CA ALA A 351 -2.36 11.55 23.62
C ALA A 351 -1.01 11.88 22.97
N ASP A 352 0.00 12.14 23.80
CA ASP A 352 1.38 12.34 23.35
C ASP A 352 1.82 11.19 22.42
N PRO A 353 2.53 11.49 21.32
CA PRO A 353 3.05 10.45 20.44
C PRO A 353 3.93 9.49 21.23
N MET A 354 3.71 8.18 21.04
CA MET A 354 4.55 7.17 21.67
C MET A 354 6.01 7.40 21.27
N PRO A 355 6.99 7.26 22.19
CA PRO A 355 8.38 7.11 21.78
C PRO A 355 8.47 5.88 20.85
N PRO A 356 9.26 5.96 19.76
CA PRO A 356 9.37 4.87 18.81
C PRO A 356 9.71 3.59 19.56
N ALA A 357 9.00 2.51 19.24
CA ALA A 357 9.30 1.20 19.79
C ALA A 357 10.79 0.92 19.58
N ALA A 358 11.54 0.79 20.68
CA ALA A 358 12.94 0.43 20.63
C ALA A 358 13.04 -0.92 19.91
N SER A 359 13.34 -0.87 18.62
CA SER A 359 13.81 -2.01 17.86
C SER A 359 15.19 -2.32 18.43
N GLY A 360 15.20 -3.16 19.48
CA GLY A 360 16.40 -3.68 20.10
C GLY A 360 17.16 -4.55 19.12
N THR A 361 17.84 -3.92 18.17
CA THR A 361 19.09 -4.43 17.63
C THR A 361 20.16 -3.58 18.30
N PRO A 362 21.04 -4.14 19.15
CA PRO A 362 22.14 -3.36 19.68
C PRO A 362 22.92 -2.76 18.50
N PRO A 363 23.46 -1.53 18.64
CA PRO A 363 24.29 -0.95 17.60
C PRO A 363 25.42 -1.94 17.34
N VAL A 364 25.52 -2.40 16.08
CA VAL A 364 26.70 -3.12 15.63
C VAL A 364 27.83 -2.11 15.76
N GLU A 365 28.64 -2.31 16.79
CA GLU A 365 29.90 -1.60 16.99
C GLU A 365 30.67 -1.69 15.66
N PRO A 366 31.12 -0.57 15.08
CA PRO A 366 31.85 -0.62 13.83
C PRO A 366 33.09 -1.49 14.04
N ALA A 367 33.19 -2.56 13.25
CA ALA A 367 34.36 -3.42 13.27
C ALA A 367 35.62 -2.56 13.17
N PRO A 368 36.66 -2.84 13.99
CA PRO A 368 37.88 -2.04 13.97
C PRO A 368 38.42 -2.01 12.54
N ARG A 369 38.73 -0.80 12.06
CA ARG A 369 39.37 -0.60 10.76
C ARG A 369 40.68 -1.37 10.76
N MET A 370 40.71 -2.51 10.06
CA MET A 370 41.96 -3.16 9.72
C MET A 370 42.67 -2.27 8.70
N ASP A 371 43.80 -1.70 9.10
CA ASP A 371 44.74 -1.07 8.18
C ASP A 371 45.24 -2.13 7.19
N TYR A 372 44.66 -2.15 6.00
CA TYR A 372 45.12 -2.99 4.91
C TYR A 372 46.44 -2.42 4.39
N ARG A 373 47.57 -2.92 4.90
CA ARG A 373 48.86 -2.81 4.21
C ARG A 373 48.85 -3.80 3.03
N PRO A 374 48.97 -3.35 1.78
CA PRO A 374 49.09 -4.28 0.66
C PRO A 374 50.41 -5.06 0.77
N SER A 375 50.32 -6.39 0.75
CA SER A 375 51.48 -7.27 0.63
C SER A 375 52.17 -7.08 -0.72
N PRO A 376 53.52 -7.10 -0.79
CA PRO A 376 54.23 -6.97 -2.04
C PRO A 376 53.98 -8.19 -2.95
N LEU A 377 53.77 -7.91 -4.25
CA LEU A 377 53.55 -8.90 -5.29
C LEU A 377 54.79 -9.80 -5.45
N PRO A 378 54.62 -11.13 -5.63
CA PRO A 378 55.72 -12.02 -5.97
C PRO A 378 56.22 -11.79 -7.41
N PRO A 379 57.52 -12.02 -7.68
CA PRO A 379 58.09 -11.79 -9.00
C PRO A 379 57.59 -12.80 -10.04
N PRO A 380 57.55 -12.43 -11.33
CA PRO A 380 57.07 -13.31 -12.40
C PRO A 380 58.04 -14.47 -12.67
N SER A 381 57.49 -15.68 -12.70
CA SER A 381 58.19 -16.91 -13.08
C SER A 381 58.44 -16.99 -14.60
N PRO A 382 59.60 -17.49 -15.07
CA PRO A 382 59.95 -17.47 -16.48
C PRO A 382 59.16 -18.51 -17.31
N SER A 383 58.76 -18.09 -18.51
CA SER A 383 58.01 -18.89 -19.48
C SER A 383 58.86 -20.02 -20.06
N ARG A 384 58.43 -21.28 -19.85
CA ARG A 384 59.00 -22.43 -20.56
C ARG A 384 58.18 -22.75 -21.80
N ARG A 385 58.85 -22.58 -22.94
CA ARG A 385 58.42 -22.92 -24.30
C ARG A 385 57.99 -24.39 -24.40
N CYS A 386 56.84 -24.62 -25.03
CA CYS A 386 56.45 -25.93 -25.54
C CYS A 386 57.47 -26.43 -26.57
N ARG A 387 58.02 -27.64 -26.35
CA ARG A 387 58.60 -28.46 -27.42
C ARG A 387 57.72 -29.69 -27.63
N SER A 388 57.52 -30.01 -28.89
CA SER A 388 56.60 -31.00 -29.40
C SER A 388 57.28 -32.35 -29.66
N THR A 389 56.45 -33.40 -29.64
CA THR A 389 56.56 -34.73 -30.31
C THR A 389 57.42 -35.84 -29.65
N PRO A 390 57.31 -37.13 -30.09
CA PRO A 390 56.15 -38.03 -29.94
C PRO A 390 56.57 -39.50 -29.58
N THR A 391 55.72 -40.34 -28.99
CA THR A 391 55.78 -41.84 -29.08
C THR A 391 54.61 -42.47 -28.30
N ALA A 392 53.68 -43.20 -28.95
CA ALA A 392 53.69 -44.63 -29.29
C ALA A 392 53.32 -45.59 -28.15
N GLY A 393 52.08 -46.13 -28.26
CA GLY A 393 51.66 -47.51 -28.02
C GLY A 393 52.01 -48.24 -26.71
N ARG A 394 50.97 -48.72 -25.99
CA ARG A 394 50.72 -50.16 -25.81
C ARG A 394 49.39 -50.46 -25.10
N CYS A 395 48.67 -51.43 -25.66
CA CYS A 395 47.54 -52.13 -25.06
C CYS A 395 47.98 -53.07 -23.93
N LEU A 396 47.15 -53.22 -22.91
CA LEU A 396 47.11 -54.39 -22.03
C LEU A 396 45.65 -54.78 -21.74
N ARG A 397 45.26 -55.98 -22.20
CA ARG A 397 44.15 -56.81 -21.67
C ARG A 397 44.59 -57.37 -20.29
N ILE A 398 43.75 -57.90 -19.39
CA ILE A 398 43.06 -59.22 -19.38
C ILE A 398 41.88 -59.23 -18.30
N PRO A 399 41.18 -60.34 -17.94
CA PRO A 399 39.90 -60.85 -18.46
C PRO A 399 38.69 -60.98 -17.48
N GLY A 400 37.48 -61.02 -18.04
CA GLY A 400 36.52 -62.13 -17.97
C GLY A 400 35.76 -62.51 -16.67
N SER A 401 34.43 -62.36 -16.71
CA SER A 401 33.45 -63.33 -16.16
C SER A 401 32.08 -63.18 -16.84
N ARG A 402 31.33 -64.30 -16.90
CA ARG A 402 30.32 -64.70 -17.90
C ARG A 402 28.86 -64.30 -17.57
N GLY A 403 28.12 -63.82 -18.60
CA GLY A 403 26.70 -64.08 -18.99
C GLY A 403 25.52 -63.84 -18.00
N PRO A 404 24.24 -63.90 -18.44
CA PRO A 404 23.72 -64.21 -19.78
C PRO A 404 22.78 -63.12 -20.40
N ARG A 405 22.34 -63.46 -21.62
CA ARG A 405 21.64 -62.66 -22.65
C ARG A 405 20.16 -62.42 -22.35
N VAL A 406 19.60 -61.25 -22.72
CA VAL A 406 18.28 -61.15 -23.39
C VAL A 406 18.25 -60.01 -24.44
N ARG A 407 17.96 -60.46 -25.66
CA ARG A 407 17.38 -59.88 -26.90
C ARG A 407 17.47 -58.37 -27.24
N GLN A 408 17.98 -58.20 -28.46
CA GLN A 408 17.92 -57.05 -29.36
C GLN A 408 16.50 -56.52 -29.63
N ARG A 409 16.36 -55.19 -29.68
CA ARG A 409 15.75 -54.50 -30.83
C ARG A 409 16.58 -53.26 -31.18
N ARG A 410 16.81 -53.10 -32.48
CA ARG A 410 17.61 -52.06 -33.13
C ARG A 410 16.91 -50.70 -33.12
N ALA A 411 17.72 -49.66 -32.89
CA ALA A 411 17.84 -48.31 -33.47
C ALA A 411 16.62 -47.67 -34.16
N CYS A 412 16.31 -46.38 -33.97
CA CYS A 412 17.12 -45.21 -34.36
C CYS A 412 16.56 -43.88 -33.73
N PRO A 413 17.15 -42.67 -33.94
CA PRO A 413 18.10 -42.03 -33.03
C PRO A 413 17.65 -40.65 -32.48
N CYS A 414 18.15 -40.26 -31.31
CA CYS A 414 18.15 -38.85 -30.87
C CYS A 414 19.59 -38.43 -30.58
N ARG A 415 20.16 -37.62 -31.49
CA ARG A 415 21.36 -36.83 -31.22
C ARG A 415 21.01 -35.74 -30.22
N SER A 416 21.65 -35.72 -29.06
CA SER A 416 22.27 -34.50 -28.55
C SER A 416 23.33 -34.86 -27.52
N SER A 417 24.46 -34.21 -27.68
CA SER A 417 25.73 -34.44 -27.03
C SER A 417 25.87 -33.59 -25.77
N SER A 418 26.30 -34.24 -24.68
CA SER A 418 27.22 -33.73 -23.64
C SER A 418 26.59 -32.90 -22.48
N PRO A 419 27.30 -32.71 -21.34
CA PRO A 419 27.31 -33.67 -20.22
C PRO A 419 27.24 -33.02 -18.80
N ARG A 420 27.14 -33.87 -17.75
CA ARG A 420 27.36 -33.59 -16.30
C ARG A 420 26.15 -33.06 -15.51
N CYS A 421 25.52 -33.97 -14.75
CA CYS A 421 25.24 -33.77 -13.32
C CYS A 421 24.84 -35.11 -12.69
N SER A 422 25.71 -35.68 -11.87
CA SER A 422 25.45 -36.87 -11.06
C SER A 422 24.74 -36.47 -9.78
N TRP A 423 23.47 -36.87 -9.62
CA TRP A 423 22.73 -36.69 -8.37
C TRP A 423 22.87 -37.94 -7.49
N ARG A 424 23.31 -37.78 -6.25
CA ARG A 424 23.23 -38.81 -5.20
C ARG A 424 21.95 -38.56 -4.39
N CYS A 425 20.97 -39.46 -4.50
CA CYS A 425 19.82 -39.50 -3.59
C CYS A 425 20.02 -40.59 -2.53
N ARG A 426 19.70 -40.29 -1.25
CA ARG A 426 19.55 -41.30 -0.19
C ARG A 426 18.15 -41.95 -0.28
N PRO A 427 17.97 -43.22 0.10
CA PRO A 427 16.69 -43.91 -0.02
C PRO A 427 15.71 -43.48 1.09
N CYS A 428 14.53 -42.99 0.72
CA CYS A 428 13.40 -42.78 1.64
C CYS A 428 12.31 -43.83 1.36
N ARG A 429 11.92 -44.58 2.39
CA ARG A 429 10.94 -45.68 2.31
C ARG A 429 9.52 -45.17 2.59
N SER A 430 8.83 -44.62 1.58
CA SER A 430 7.35 -44.68 1.43
C SER A 430 6.85 -43.67 0.39
N CYS A 431 6.45 -44.13 -0.80
CA CYS A 431 5.61 -43.35 -1.72
C CYS A 431 4.41 -44.21 -2.13
N ARG A 432 3.18 -43.66 -2.05
CA ARG A 432 1.98 -44.20 -2.71
C ARG A 432 1.68 -43.34 -3.94
N CYS A 433 1.46 -43.96 -5.09
CA CYS A 433 1.02 -43.30 -6.31
C CYS A 433 -0.48 -43.55 -6.54
N GLY A 434 -1.28 -42.50 -6.73
CA GLY A 434 -2.66 -42.57 -7.22
C GLY A 434 -2.76 -42.01 -8.63
N VAL A 435 -3.55 -42.66 -9.50
CA VAL A 435 -3.72 -42.29 -10.93
C VAL A 435 -4.97 -41.43 -11.09
N ALA A 436 -4.82 -40.21 -11.62
CA ALA A 436 -5.93 -39.42 -12.16
C ALA A 436 -5.82 -39.35 -13.70
N ARG A 437 -6.93 -39.63 -14.41
CA ARG A 437 -7.02 -39.64 -15.88
C ARG A 437 -6.97 -38.21 -16.45
N SER A 438 -6.18 -38.00 -17.50
CA SER A 438 -5.97 -36.72 -18.21
C SER A 438 -6.51 -36.73 -19.65
N ARG A 439 -6.90 -35.56 -20.18
CA ARG A 439 -7.01 -35.26 -21.63
C ARG A 439 -5.60 -35.24 -22.29
N PRO A 440 -5.46 -35.43 -23.61
CA PRO A 440 -4.18 -35.73 -24.24
C PRO A 440 -3.34 -34.48 -24.46
N GLY A 441 -2.10 -34.45 -23.94
CA GLY A 441 -1.15 -33.36 -24.27
C GLY A 441 -0.07 -33.04 -23.24
N SER A 442 -0.10 -33.57 -22.02
CA SER A 442 0.97 -33.33 -21.04
C SER A 442 1.12 -34.49 -20.05
N ARG A 443 2.33 -35.04 -19.93
CA ARG A 443 2.68 -35.98 -18.86
C ARG A 443 3.46 -35.22 -17.79
N TRP A 444 2.84 -34.98 -16.64
CA TRP A 444 3.54 -34.63 -15.41
C TRP A 444 3.10 -35.59 -14.31
N ALA A 445 4.05 -36.28 -13.68
CA ALA A 445 3.83 -36.99 -12.42
C ALA A 445 4.25 -36.06 -11.27
N ARG A 446 3.32 -35.68 -10.39
CA ARG A 446 3.67 -35.09 -9.09
C ARG A 446 3.92 -36.22 -8.10
N CYS A 447 5.10 -36.22 -7.48
CA CYS A 447 5.36 -36.92 -6.22
C CYS A 447 5.38 -35.86 -5.12
N THR A 448 4.46 -35.92 -4.17
CA THR A 448 4.50 -35.12 -2.94
C THR A 448 5.18 -35.94 -1.84
N CYS A 449 6.19 -35.35 -1.20
CA CYS A 449 6.80 -35.88 0.01
C CYS A 449 6.29 -35.05 1.20
N THR A 450 5.55 -35.68 2.10
CA THR A 450 5.08 -35.08 3.36
C THR A 450 6.18 -35.14 4.41
N ALA A 451 7.13 -34.20 4.34
CA ALA A 451 7.96 -33.79 5.47
C ALA A 451 8.63 -32.46 5.13
N GLY A 452 8.34 -31.42 5.91
CA GLY A 452 8.89 -30.07 5.69
C GLY A 452 10.39 -30.03 5.93
N ILE A 453 11.15 -29.77 4.87
CA ILE A 453 12.53 -29.23 4.89
C ILE A 453 12.66 -28.34 3.65
N SER A 454 12.95 -27.05 3.85
CA SER A 454 13.21 -26.12 2.74
C SER A 454 14.60 -26.37 2.16
N CYS A 455 14.74 -26.22 0.84
CA CYS A 455 16.03 -26.11 0.17
C CYS A 455 16.00 -24.83 -0.67
N SER A 456 16.83 -23.85 -0.28
CA SER A 456 17.00 -22.58 -0.99
C SER A 456 17.95 -22.75 -2.17
N ALA A 457 17.65 -22.12 -3.31
CA ALA A 457 18.58 -21.97 -4.42
C ALA A 457 19.25 -20.58 -4.36
N VAL A 458 20.57 -20.53 -4.54
CA VAL A 458 21.33 -19.30 -4.79
C VAL A 458 21.81 -19.37 -6.24
N PRO A 459 21.59 -18.33 -7.06
CA PRO A 459 22.11 -18.29 -8.43
C PRO A 459 23.58 -17.82 -8.44
N THR A 460 24.40 -18.37 -9.34
CA THR A 460 25.67 -17.76 -9.78
C THR A 460 25.45 -16.89 -10.99
#